data_AF-A0A252B8X1-F1
#
_entry.id   AF-A0A252B8X1-F1
#
_cell.length_a   1.000
_cell.length_b   1.000
_cell.length_c   1.000
_cell.angle_alpha   90.00
_cell.angle_beta   90.00
_cell.angle_gamma   90.00
#
_symmetry.space_group_name_H-M   'P 1'
#
loop_
_entity.id
_entity.type
_entity.pdbx_description
1 polymer ?
#
loop_
_entity_poly.entity_id
_entity_poly.type
_entity_poly.pdbx_seq_one_letter_code
_entity_poly.pdbx_strand_id
1 'polypeptide(L)'
;MRAIKSGDLQAFRDNKNQWRIKDDDLNAWLSAHPAQCAHTVQEDGDAHPVHTPAHPTPIAKETLELVRVKAELEAEKTLRATIEADRDHWRDLAQKLAEPRPRKWWFW
;
A
#
# COMPACT_ATOMS: atom_id res chain seq x y z
N MET A 1 29.36 7.22 -12.76
CA MET A 1 30.14 6.46 -13.77
C MET A 1 31.65 6.75 -13.75
N ARG A 2 32.12 7.89 -13.22
CA ARG A 2 33.57 8.23 -13.15
C ARG A 2 34.35 7.36 -12.16
N ALA A 3 33.85 7.16 -10.94
CA ALA A 3 34.54 6.43 -9.86
C ALA A 3 34.89 4.96 -10.16
N ILE A 4 34.04 4.25 -10.92
CA ILE A 4 34.33 2.86 -11.33
C ILE A 4 35.43 2.82 -12.41
N LYS A 5 35.49 3.84 -13.29
CA LYS A 5 36.50 3.92 -14.37
C LYS A 5 37.86 4.38 -13.85
N SER A 6 37.90 5.22 -12.82
CA SER A 6 39.13 5.66 -12.17
C SER A 6 39.72 4.59 -11.24
N GLY A 7 38.99 3.51 -10.95
CA GLY A 7 39.42 2.47 -10.03
C GLY A 7 39.18 2.81 -8.55
N ASP A 8 38.60 3.97 -8.27
CA ASP A 8 38.29 4.42 -6.90
C ASP A 8 37.17 3.61 -6.25
N LEU A 9 36.29 3.02 -7.07
CA LEU A 9 35.22 2.14 -6.64
C LEU A 9 35.35 0.77 -7.31
N GLN A 10 35.68 -0.25 -6.52
CA GLN A 10 35.85 -1.61 -7.01
C GLN A 10 34.50 -2.21 -7.43
N ALA A 11 34.40 -2.54 -8.70
CA ALA A 11 33.27 -3.27 -9.27
C ALA A 11 33.77 -4.56 -9.90
N PHE A 12 32.97 -5.62 -9.80
CA PHE A 12 33.24 -6.92 -10.40
C PHE A 12 32.06 -7.38 -11.23
N ARG A 13 32.28 -8.34 -12.14
CA ARG A 13 31.21 -9.00 -12.88
C ARG A 13 30.75 -10.23 -12.11
N ASP A 14 29.45 -10.39 -11.94
CA ASP A 14 28.89 -11.62 -11.39
C ASP A 14 28.86 -12.76 -12.43
N ASN A 15 28.43 -13.95 -12.00
CA ASN A 15 28.29 -15.12 -12.88
C ASN A 15 27.23 -14.96 -13.97
N LYS A 16 26.42 -13.90 -13.93
CA LYS A 16 25.45 -13.50 -14.94
C LYS A 16 25.97 -12.31 -15.78
N ASN A 17 27.27 -12.03 -15.70
CA ASN A 17 27.95 -10.93 -16.38
C ASN A 17 27.36 -9.55 -16.06
N GLN A 18 26.81 -9.35 -14.87
CA GLN A 18 26.31 -8.06 -14.39
C GLN A 18 27.36 -7.38 -13.52
N TRP A 19 27.51 -6.07 -13.65
CA TRP A 19 28.38 -5.31 -12.75
C TRP A 19 27.77 -5.24 -11.35
N ARG A 20 28.55 -5.61 -10.35
CA ARG A 20 28.21 -5.49 -8.93
C ARG A 20 29.35 -4.83 -8.17
N ILE A 21 28.98 -4.14 -7.11
CA ILE A 21 29.90 -3.51 -6.15
C ILE A 21 29.61 -4.18 -4.80
N LYS A 22 30.64 -4.48 -4.01
CA LYS A 22 30.43 -5.04 -2.67
C LYS A 22 29.99 -3.92 -1.73
N ASP A 23 29.16 -4.25 -0.75
CA ASP A 23 28.66 -3.26 0.21
C ASP A 23 29.81 -2.62 0.99
N ASP A 24 30.85 -3.38 1.34
CA ASP A 24 32.05 -2.87 2.02
C ASP A 24 32.81 -1.85 1.16
N ASP A 25 33.00 -2.14 -0.13
CA ASP A 25 33.71 -1.27 -1.07
C ASP A 25 32.92 0.03 -1.32
N LEU A 26 31.59 -0.09 -1.37
CA LEU A 26 30.70 1.07 -1.49
C LEU A 26 30.77 1.96 -0.25
N ASN A 27 30.69 1.36 0.95
CA ASN A 27 30.74 2.09 2.21
C ASN A 27 32.10 2.77 2.44
N ALA A 28 33.19 2.10 2.07
CA ALA A 28 34.53 2.68 2.11
C ALA A 28 34.64 3.89 1.17
N TRP A 29 34.11 3.77 -0.05
CA TRP A 29 34.11 4.88 -1.01
C TRP A 29 33.25 6.06 -0.55
N LEU A 30 32.06 5.81 0.00
CA LEU A 30 31.18 6.84 0.58
C LEU A 30 31.85 7.56 1.75
N SER A 31 32.54 6.82 2.61
CA SER A 31 33.27 7.37 3.76
C SER A 31 34.47 8.24 3.34
N ALA A 32 35.13 7.88 2.23
CA ALA A 32 36.24 8.64 1.66
C ALA A 32 35.78 9.88 0.86
N HIS A 33 34.52 9.90 0.38
CA HIS A 33 33.97 10.98 -0.45
C HIS A 33 32.66 11.58 0.12
N PRO A 34 32.64 12.07 1.38
CA PRO A 34 31.41 12.55 2.03
C PRO A 34 30.78 13.78 1.34
N ALA A 35 31.57 14.58 0.61
CA ALA A 35 31.08 15.78 -0.08
C ALA A 35 30.38 15.52 -1.43
N GLN A 36 30.46 14.31 -1.99
CA GLN A 36 29.91 14.00 -3.32
C GLN A 36 28.52 13.34 -3.28
N CYS A 37 28.01 13.02 -2.09
CA CYS A 37 26.73 12.34 -1.90
C CYS A 37 25.55 13.29 -1.61
N ALA A 38 25.76 14.60 -1.76
CA ALA A 38 24.67 15.57 -1.84
C ALA A 38 24.27 15.72 -3.32
N HIS A 39 23.57 14.72 -3.87
CA HIS A 39 22.99 14.86 -5.19
C HIS A 39 21.85 15.86 -5.08
N THR A 40 22.10 17.09 -5.51
CA THR A 40 21.08 18.10 -5.79
C THR A 40 20.05 17.47 -6.72
N VAL A 41 18.81 17.38 -6.24
CA VAL A 41 17.64 17.00 -7.03
C VAL A 41 17.48 18.06 -8.12
N GLN A 42 17.83 17.72 -9.35
CA GLN A 42 17.39 18.44 -10.54
C GLN A 42 16.22 17.63 -11.10
N GLU A 43 15.01 18.14 -10.88
CA GLU A 43 13.84 17.75 -11.66
C GLU A 43 14.11 18.07 -13.13
N ASP A 44 14.10 17.07 -13.99
CA ASP A 44 13.77 17.23 -15.40
C ASP A 44 13.21 15.90 -15.91
N GLY A 45 12.03 15.99 -16.53
CA GLY A 45 11.24 14.85 -16.96
C GLY A 45 11.85 14.10 -18.13
N ASP A 46 11.79 12.78 -18.08
CA ASP A 46 11.34 11.95 -19.19
C ASP A 46 11.12 10.50 -18.73
N ALA A 47 10.08 9.89 -19.28
CA ALA A 47 9.55 8.60 -18.90
C ALA A 47 10.44 7.42 -19.34
N HIS A 48 10.74 6.46 -18.44
CA HIS A 48 10.97 5.05 -18.78
C HIS A 48 10.65 4.10 -17.60
N PRO A 49 10.23 2.84 -17.88
CA PRO A 49 9.41 2.04 -16.99
C PRO A 49 10.20 1.20 -15.96
N VAL A 50 9.61 1.11 -14.76
CA VAL A 50 9.66 0.02 -13.76
C VAL A 50 10.88 -0.90 -13.82
N HIS A 51 11.90 -0.56 -13.03
CA HIS A 51 12.92 -1.52 -12.60
C HIS A 51 12.39 -2.30 -11.38
N THR A 52 12.03 -3.56 -11.59
CA THR A 52 11.84 -4.55 -10.50
C THR A 52 13.22 -4.85 -9.89
N PRO A 53 13.46 -4.56 -8.59
CA PRO A 53 14.67 -5.03 -7.93
C PRO A 53 14.42 -6.42 -7.33
N ALA A 54 15.35 -7.32 -7.59
CA ALA A 54 15.50 -8.59 -6.90
C ALA A 54 15.84 -8.33 -5.41
N HIS A 55 14.81 -8.09 -4.59
CA HIS A 55 14.88 -8.15 -3.13
C HIS A 55 14.06 -9.35 -2.63
N PRO A 56 14.47 -10.02 -1.53
CA PRO A 56 13.59 -10.94 -0.81
C PRO A 56 12.34 -10.16 -0.42
N THR A 57 11.18 -10.64 -0.87
CA THR A 57 10.03 -9.87 -1.33
C THR A 57 9.29 -9.05 -0.25
N PRO A 58 9.37 -7.70 -0.26
CA PRO A 58 8.38 -6.85 0.44
C PRO A 58 6.96 -7.04 -0.14
N ILE A 59 6.87 -7.46 -1.42
CA ILE A 59 5.62 -7.79 -2.12
C ILE A 59 4.82 -8.87 -1.40
N ALA A 60 5.47 -9.87 -0.77
CA ALA A 60 4.76 -10.93 -0.06
C ALA A 60 4.12 -10.45 1.25
N LYS A 61 4.72 -9.44 1.91
CA LYS A 61 4.15 -8.83 3.11
C LYS A 61 3.01 -7.89 2.73
N GLU A 62 3.20 -7.07 1.71
CA GLU A 62 2.15 -6.18 1.18
C GLU A 62 0.93 -6.95 0.69
N THR A 63 1.11 -8.09 0.01
CA THR A 63 -0.03 -8.93 -0.42
C THR A 63 -0.77 -9.56 0.77
N LEU A 64 -0.06 -9.98 1.82
CA LEU A 64 -0.69 -10.50 3.04
C LEU A 64 -1.47 -9.42 3.79
N GLU A 65 -0.91 -8.22 3.93
CA GLU A 65 -1.60 -7.08 4.53
C GLU A 65 -2.83 -6.67 3.71
N LEU A 66 -2.73 -6.65 2.38
CA LEU A 66 -3.89 -6.40 1.51
C LEU A 66 -4.99 -7.45 1.66
N VAL A 67 -4.64 -8.72 1.83
CA VAL A 67 -5.62 -9.80 2.06
C VAL A 67 -6.30 -9.63 3.42
N ARG A 68 -5.54 -9.27 4.47
CA ARG A 68 -6.09 -8.99 5.81
C ARG A 68 -7.07 -7.82 5.78
N VAL A 69 -6.66 -6.68 5.22
CA VAL A 69 -7.50 -5.49 5.10
C VAL A 69 -8.77 -5.78 4.30
N LYS A 70 -8.68 -6.57 3.22
CA LYS A 70 -9.87 -6.99 2.46
C LYS A 70 -10.80 -7.88 3.27
N ALA A 71 -10.27 -8.81 4.06
CA ALA A 71 -11.07 -9.67 4.92
C ALA A 71 -11.80 -8.87 6.01
N GLU A 72 -11.09 -7.93 6.66
CA GLU A 72 -11.68 -7.01 7.65
C GLU A 72 -12.75 -6.12 7.02
N LEU A 73 -12.50 -5.59 5.82
CA LEU A 73 -13.47 -4.78 5.10
C LEU A 73 -14.75 -5.56 4.78
N GLU A 74 -14.64 -6.80 4.31
CA GLU A 74 -15.81 -7.63 4.04
C GLU A 74 -16.57 -7.97 5.32
N ALA A 75 -15.87 -8.28 6.42
CA ALA A 75 -16.50 -8.48 7.73
C ALA A 75 -17.29 -7.24 8.18
N GLU A 76 -16.67 -6.06 8.11
CA GLU A 76 -17.32 -4.79 8.44
C GLU A 76 -18.54 -4.49 7.55
N LYS A 77 -18.46 -4.77 6.24
CA LYS A 77 -19.61 -4.61 5.33
C LYS A 77 -20.76 -5.51 5.74
N THR A 78 -20.50 -6.76 6.13
CA THR A 78 -21.56 -7.67 6.58
C THR A 78 -22.20 -7.17 7.87
N LEU A 79 -21.40 -6.69 8.84
CA LEU A 79 -21.92 -6.12 10.08
C LEU A 79 -22.78 -4.89 9.80
N ARG A 80 -22.32 -3.99 8.92
CA ARG A 80 -23.11 -2.82 8.49
C ARG A 80 -24.43 -3.23 7.85
N ALA A 81 -24.42 -4.21 6.96
CA ALA A 81 -25.65 -4.70 6.32
C ALA A 81 -26.65 -5.25 7.35
N THR A 82 -26.17 -5.97 8.36
CA THR A 82 -27.06 -6.48 9.44
C THR A 82 -27.65 -5.35 10.28
N ILE A 83 -26.84 -4.35 10.66
CA ILE A 83 -27.30 -3.18 11.42
C ILE A 83 -28.29 -2.34 10.61
N GLU A 84 -28.04 -2.17 9.32
CA GLU A 84 -28.94 -1.45 8.41
C GLU A 84 -30.27 -2.19 8.25
N ALA A 85 -30.25 -3.51 8.10
CA ALA A 85 -31.44 -4.34 8.04
C ALA A 85 -32.28 -4.24 9.34
N ASP A 86 -31.62 -4.32 10.49
CA ASP A 86 -32.30 -4.17 11.79
C ASP A 86 -32.89 -2.76 11.93
N ARG A 87 -32.13 -1.72 11.61
CA ARG A 87 -32.60 -0.33 11.62
C ARG A 87 -33.82 -0.16 10.73
N ASP A 88 -33.80 -0.72 9.52
CA ASP A 88 -34.89 -0.60 8.56
C ASP A 88 -36.11 -1.39 9.01
N HIS A 89 -35.92 -2.57 9.60
CA HIS A 89 -36.98 -3.36 10.24
C HIS A 89 -37.67 -2.57 11.37
N TRP A 90 -36.89 -1.97 12.27
CA TRP A 90 -37.41 -1.12 13.34
C TRP A 90 -38.13 0.10 12.79
N ARG A 91 -37.65 0.69 11.69
CA ARG A 91 -38.28 1.85 11.06
C ARG A 91 -39.65 1.48 10.47
N ASP A 92 -39.77 0.32 9.84
CA ASP A 92 -41.05 -0.20 9.31
C ASP A 92 -42.05 -0.49 10.44
N LEU A 93 -41.61 -1.14 11.53
CA LEU A 93 -42.46 -1.36 12.71
C LEU A 93 -42.95 -0.03 13.31
N ALA A 94 -42.06 0.94 13.47
CA ALA A 94 -42.41 2.26 13.98
C ALA A 94 -43.42 2.96 13.06
N GLN A 95 -43.25 2.85 11.74
CA GLN A 95 -44.18 3.42 10.77
C GLN A 95 -45.58 2.79 10.88
N LYS A 96 -45.66 1.46 10.99
CA LYS A 96 -46.94 0.75 11.18
C LYS A 96 -47.63 1.12 12.49
N LEU A 97 -46.87 1.35 13.56
CA LEU A 97 -47.40 1.80 14.85
C LEU A 97 -47.88 3.26 14.81
N ALA A 98 -47.18 4.11 14.06
CA ALA A 98 -47.54 5.50 13.87
C ALA A 98 -48.72 5.68 12.90
N GLU A 99 -49.05 4.66 12.10
CA GLU A 99 -50.16 4.72 11.16
C GLU A 99 -51.49 4.89 11.91
N PRO A 100 -52.23 5.99 11.67
CA PRO A 100 -53.47 6.26 12.38
C PRO A 100 -54.51 5.19 12.01
N ARG A 101 -54.75 4.26 12.94
CA ARG A 101 -55.76 3.22 12.75
C ARG A 101 -57.13 3.89 12.65
N PRO A 102 -57.93 3.61 11.60
CA PRO A 102 -59.28 4.17 11.51
C PRO A 102 -60.06 3.74 12.74
N ARG A 103 -60.45 4.72 13.56
CA ARG A 103 -61.32 4.51 14.71
C ARG A 103 -62.63 3.97 14.16
N LYS A 104 -62.84 2.65 14.24
CA LYS A 104 -64.16 2.07 14.06
C LYS A 104 -64.99 2.55 15.24
N TRP A 105 -65.67 3.67 15.02
CA TRP A 105 -66.75 4.16 15.86
C TRP A 105 -67.82 3.08 15.85
N TRP A 106 -67.80 2.24 16.88
CA TRP A 106 -68.94 1.42 17.23
C TRP A 106 -70.00 2.38 17.75
N PHE A 107 -70.84 2.85 16.83
CA PHE A 107 -72.10 3.49 17.19
C PHE A 107 -73.05 2.41 17.70
N TRP A 108 -73.42 2.53 18.96
CA TRP A 108 -74.74 2.18 19.45
C TRP A 108 -75.76 3.20 18.93
#